data_AF-A0A139TTE3-F1
#
_entry.id   AF-A0A139TTE3-F1
#
_cell.length_a   1.000
_cell.length_b   1.000
_cell.length_c   1.000
_cell.angle_alpha   90.00
_cell.angle_beta   90.00
_cell.angle_gamma   90.00
#
_symmetry.space_group_name_H-M   'P 1'
#
loop_
_entity.id
_entity.type
_entity.pdbx_description
1 polymer ?
#
loop_
_entity_poly.entity_id
_entity_poly.type
_entity_poly.pdbx_seq_one_letter_code
_entity_poly.pdbx_strand_id
1 'polypeptide(L)'
;MSGICFKRTASQGFQQFQPPMNGSFLFRLKLLFLRANKQLWVKATYFALLAIFSAIASLYLSEFVPFDISQKIGADTVDTILNILASSMLAVTTFSLTTVVSAYAAATSSVTPRATKLLMADSTAQNALSTFIGSFIFSLIAIIFLNSGLYDQKGRVVLFVVTLGVIAVIIATLIRWIGHLSKLGRVGETSELVEQVTEKALLARAEDPYLGANPLFDGDADIPGDAVPVQSDQVGNIQYIDMGKLAFLSTEKDMDIYVAELPGAFVSISSPLVYAGKQLSNETRRELQKAFVIGHERDFEQDPRFGLCVLAEIASRALSAAVNDYGTGIDIINRGVRLLTKYALAERKIEIKHPRVWVPPLTVADLFSDIFAPILRDEGGLMAIDVKLMKAFAALHQLDNGQFREEARKYSRQCYEHAAGTLLLHEDKKALRALMLD
;
A
#
# COMPACT_ATOMS: atom_id res chain seq x y z
N MET A 1 -21.32 -16.15 -42.26
CA MET A 1 -20.46 -16.40 -41.09
C MET A 1 -19.30 -15.40 -41.14
N SER A 2 -19.48 -14.09 -40.96
CA SER A 2 -19.74 -13.36 -39.71
C SER A 2 -18.76 -13.72 -38.57
N GLY A 3 -17.59 -13.09 -38.58
CA GLY A 3 -16.64 -13.05 -37.47
C GLY A 3 -15.99 -11.68 -37.43
N ILE A 4 -16.53 -10.81 -36.60
CA ILE A 4 -16.21 -9.38 -36.47
C ILE A 4 -14.85 -9.22 -35.78
N CYS A 5 -13.87 -8.66 -36.49
CA CYS A 5 -12.59 -8.22 -35.95
C CYS A 5 -12.76 -6.82 -35.34
N PHE A 6 -12.85 -6.72 -34.02
CA PHE A 6 -12.87 -5.44 -33.31
C PHE A 6 -11.44 -4.93 -33.16
N LYS A 7 -11.01 -4.04 -34.07
CA LYS A 7 -9.90 -3.12 -33.83
C LYS A 7 -10.30 -2.20 -32.67
N ARG A 8 -9.63 -2.31 -31.53
CA ARG A 8 -9.67 -1.28 -30.47
C ARG A 8 -8.37 -0.48 -30.53
N THR A 9 -8.44 0.65 -31.22
CA THR A 9 -7.55 1.80 -31.05
C THR A 9 -7.63 2.27 -29.60
N ALA A 10 -6.54 2.14 -28.86
CA ALA A 10 -6.33 2.80 -27.57
C ALA A 10 -5.00 3.57 -27.63
N SER A 11 -4.97 4.57 -28.50
CA SER A 11 -3.98 5.67 -28.46
C SER A 11 -4.72 6.91 -27.97
N GLN A 12 -4.78 7.11 -26.67
CA GLN A 12 -5.06 8.42 -26.08
C GLN A 12 -4.08 8.63 -24.94
N GLY A 13 -3.20 9.60 -25.15
CA GLY A 13 -2.14 9.97 -24.23
C GLY A 13 -2.70 10.42 -22.89
N PHE A 14 -2.01 10.03 -21.83
CA PHE A 14 -2.12 10.71 -20.55
C PHE A 14 -1.50 12.10 -20.71
N GLN A 15 -2.34 13.07 -21.04
CA GLN A 15 -2.04 14.48 -20.87
C GLN A 15 -1.65 14.74 -19.41
N GLN A 16 -0.57 15.52 -19.26
CA GLN A 16 -0.15 16.17 -18.02
C GLN A 16 -1.36 16.65 -17.21
N PHE A 17 -1.50 16.13 -15.99
CA PHE A 17 -2.57 16.51 -15.08
C PHE A 17 -2.19 17.81 -14.35
N GLN A 18 -2.23 18.95 -15.04
CA GLN A 18 -2.39 20.25 -14.38
C GLN A 18 -3.89 20.49 -14.17
N PRO A 19 -4.40 20.57 -12.92
CA PRO A 19 -5.83 20.78 -12.73
C PRO A 19 -6.20 22.22 -13.07
N PRO A 20 -7.33 22.47 -13.77
CA PRO A 20 -7.90 23.80 -13.86
C PRO A 20 -8.36 24.25 -12.46
N MET A 21 -8.02 25.49 -12.09
CA MET A 21 -8.19 26.00 -10.71
C MET A 21 -9.64 25.97 -10.18
N ASN A 22 -10.65 25.83 -11.03
CA ASN A 22 -12.08 25.74 -10.62
C ASN A 22 -12.61 24.31 -10.39
N GLY A 23 -11.85 23.26 -10.74
CA GLY A 23 -12.22 21.85 -10.45
C GLY A 23 -11.73 21.34 -9.08
N SER A 24 -10.96 22.16 -8.36
CA SER A 24 -10.23 21.77 -7.15
C SER A 24 -11.15 21.44 -5.96
N PHE A 25 -12.30 22.09 -5.82
CA PHE A 25 -13.19 21.87 -4.68
C PHE A 25 -13.93 20.53 -4.75
N LEU A 26 -14.59 20.20 -5.87
CA LEU A 26 -15.28 18.93 -6.05
C LEU A 26 -14.31 17.75 -6.06
N PHE A 27 -13.12 17.92 -6.61
CA PHE A 27 -12.06 16.91 -6.56
C PHE A 27 -11.52 16.73 -5.14
N ARG A 28 -11.25 17.81 -4.39
CA ARG A 28 -10.85 17.75 -2.97
C ARG A 28 -11.97 17.16 -2.10
N LEU A 29 -13.23 17.50 -2.36
CA LEU A 29 -14.39 16.93 -1.66
C LEU A 29 -14.53 15.44 -1.96
N LYS A 30 -14.36 15.03 -3.22
CA LYS A 30 -14.31 13.61 -3.62
C LYS A 30 -13.13 12.88 -2.98
N LEU A 31 -11.95 13.50 -2.91
CA LEU A 31 -10.77 12.92 -2.29
C LEU A 31 -10.92 12.81 -0.76
N LEU A 32 -11.46 13.84 -0.12
CA LEU A 32 -11.82 13.86 1.29
C LEU A 32 -12.90 12.82 1.58
N PHE A 33 -13.92 12.69 0.74
CA PHE A 33 -14.95 11.66 0.85
C PHE A 33 -14.37 10.26 0.68
N LEU A 34 -13.49 10.04 -0.30
CA LEU A 34 -12.79 8.77 -0.49
C LEU A 34 -11.87 8.42 0.68
N ARG A 35 -11.21 9.41 1.29
CA ARG A 35 -10.39 9.23 2.51
C ARG A 35 -11.24 9.01 3.75
N ALA A 36 -12.35 9.74 3.89
CA ALA A 36 -13.29 9.64 5.00
C ALA A 36 -14.07 8.32 4.97
N ASN A 37 -14.46 7.83 3.80
CA ASN A 37 -15.16 6.55 3.64
C ASN A 37 -14.29 5.31 3.96
N LYS A 38 -12.98 5.52 4.18
CA LYS A 38 -12.08 4.51 4.75
C LYS A 38 -12.12 4.49 6.28
N GLN A 39 -12.72 5.49 6.94
CA GLN A 39 -12.80 5.54 8.39
C GLN A 39 -14.06 4.84 8.90
N LEU A 40 -13.90 4.08 9.99
CA LEU A 40 -14.95 3.22 10.54
C LEU A 40 -16.23 3.99 10.89
N TRP A 41 -16.09 5.20 11.44
CA TRP A 41 -17.19 6.00 11.95
C TRP A 41 -18.09 6.56 10.83
N VAL A 42 -17.54 6.87 9.66
CA VAL A 42 -18.29 7.50 8.55
C VAL A 42 -19.42 6.60 8.06
N LYS A 43 -19.16 5.29 8.00
CA LYS A 43 -20.17 4.32 7.59
C LYS A 43 -21.22 4.08 8.66
N ALA A 44 -20.81 4.03 9.92
CA ALA A 44 -21.74 4.00 11.03
C ALA A 44 -22.69 5.23 10.99
N THR A 45 -22.16 6.41 10.63
CA THR A 45 -22.97 7.61 10.40
C THR A 45 -23.95 7.42 9.24
N TYR A 46 -23.59 6.78 8.12
CA TYR A 46 -24.55 6.51 7.04
C TYR A 46 -25.70 5.62 7.47
N PHE A 47 -25.46 4.58 8.26
CA PHE A 47 -26.54 3.73 8.78
C PHE A 47 -27.42 4.49 9.79
N ALA A 48 -26.84 5.35 10.62
CA ALA A 48 -27.60 6.21 11.52
C ALA A 48 -28.49 7.20 10.73
N LEU A 49 -27.92 7.84 9.70
CA LEU A 49 -28.66 8.73 8.80
C LEU A 49 -29.74 7.97 8.03
N LEU A 50 -29.48 6.72 7.63
CA LEU A 50 -30.48 5.86 6.98
C LEU A 50 -31.66 5.56 7.90
N ALA A 51 -31.43 5.33 9.20
CA ALA A 51 -32.51 5.15 10.18
C ALA A 51 -33.37 6.41 10.33
N ILE A 52 -32.73 7.58 10.42
CA ILE A 52 -33.42 8.88 10.50
C ILE A 52 -34.19 9.15 9.20
N PHE A 53 -33.55 8.92 8.06
CA PHE A 53 -34.16 9.08 6.75
C PHE A 53 -35.35 8.13 6.59
N SER A 54 -35.25 6.88 7.04
CA SER A 54 -36.36 5.92 7.03
C SER A 54 -37.56 6.45 7.82
N ALA A 55 -37.33 7.09 8.97
CA ALA A 55 -38.40 7.71 9.77
C ALA A 55 -39.05 8.88 9.04
N ILE A 56 -38.26 9.80 8.50
CA ILE A 56 -38.77 10.96 7.76
C ILE A 56 -39.51 10.49 6.50
N ALA A 57 -38.91 9.59 5.73
CA ALA A 57 -39.48 9.05 4.51
C ALA A 57 -40.80 8.31 4.79
N SER A 58 -40.94 7.67 5.95
CA SER A 58 -42.17 7.01 6.34
C SER A 58 -43.35 7.98 6.46
N LEU A 59 -43.13 9.24 6.83
CA LEU A 59 -44.16 10.27 6.93
C LEU A 59 -44.73 10.65 5.55
N TYR A 60 -43.90 10.60 4.49
CA TYR A 60 -44.29 10.99 3.14
C TYR A 60 -44.72 9.79 2.27
N LEU A 61 -44.09 8.64 2.46
CA LEU A 61 -44.34 7.43 1.67
C LEU A 61 -45.50 6.60 2.20
N SER A 62 -45.97 6.85 3.42
CA SER A 62 -47.14 6.19 4.02
C SER A 62 -48.38 6.29 3.13
N GLU A 63 -48.56 7.39 2.39
CA GLU A 63 -49.71 7.60 1.50
C GLU A 63 -49.73 6.66 0.28
N PHE A 64 -48.56 6.21 -0.18
CA PHE A 64 -48.41 5.32 -1.34
C PHE A 64 -48.49 3.82 -0.99
N VAL A 65 -48.54 3.47 0.29
CA VAL A 65 -48.56 2.07 0.74
C VAL A 65 -50.00 1.52 0.76
N PRO A 66 -50.29 0.41 0.04
CA PRO A 66 -51.60 -0.22 0.07
C PRO A 66 -51.99 -0.71 1.47
N PHE A 67 -53.23 -0.45 1.88
CA PHE A 67 -53.73 -0.76 3.23
C PHE A 67 -53.65 -2.27 3.57
N ASP A 68 -53.88 -3.15 2.59
CA ASP A 68 -53.83 -4.61 2.78
C ASP A 68 -52.42 -5.14 3.17
N ILE A 69 -51.36 -4.46 2.72
CA ILE A 69 -49.98 -4.84 3.03
C ILE A 69 -49.60 -4.34 4.43
N SER A 70 -50.09 -3.16 4.80
CA SER A 70 -49.86 -2.56 6.12
C SER A 70 -50.53 -3.35 7.26
N GLN A 71 -51.68 -3.97 7.04
CA GLN A 71 -52.29 -4.85 8.05
C GLN A 71 -51.58 -6.19 8.22
N LYS A 72 -50.94 -6.73 7.16
CA LYS A 72 -50.22 -8.00 7.21
C LYS A 72 -48.83 -7.88 7.85
N ILE A 73 -48.18 -6.72 7.72
CA ILE A 73 -46.88 -6.44 8.33
C ILE A 73 -47.11 -5.81 9.70
N GLY A 74 -47.25 -6.65 10.72
CA GLY A 74 -47.46 -6.22 12.10
C GLY A 74 -46.24 -5.51 12.68
N ALA A 75 -46.48 -4.55 13.57
CA ALA A 75 -45.44 -3.85 14.34
C ALA A 75 -44.53 -4.82 15.09
N ASP A 76 -45.13 -5.88 15.63
CA ASP A 76 -44.45 -6.91 16.42
C ASP A 76 -43.39 -7.63 15.58
N THR A 77 -43.62 -7.83 14.27
CA THR A 77 -42.65 -8.49 13.39
C THR A 77 -41.44 -7.60 13.12
N VAL A 78 -41.66 -6.31 12.86
CA VAL A 78 -40.58 -5.34 12.62
C VAL A 78 -39.75 -5.15 13.89
N ASP A 79 -40.42 -4.96 15.03
CA ASP A 79 -39.76 -4.81 16.33
C ASP A 79 -38.93 -6.05 16.69
N THR A 80 -39.48 -7.26 16.51
CA THR A 80 -38.75 -8.50 16.75
C THR A 80 -37.49 -8.60 15.89
N ILE A 81 -37.58 -8.30 14.59
CA ILE A 81 -36.42 -8.33 13.69
C ILE A 81 -35.37 -7.30 14.11
N LEU A 82 -35.78 -6.06 14.43
CA LEU A 82 -34.84 -5.03 14.85
C LEU A 82 -34.15 -5.39 16.17
N ASN A 83 -34.85 -5.99 17.13
CA ASN A 83 -34.26 -6.48 18.39
C ASN A 83 -33.27 -7.64 18.17
N ILE A 84 -33.59 -8.57 17.26
CA ILE A 84 -32.65 -9.63 16.86
C ILE A 84 -31.39 -9.01 16.23
N LEU A 85 -31.54 -8.01 15.36
CA LEU A 85 -30.40 -7.31 14.77
C LEU A 85 -29.59 -6.55 15.82
N ALA A 86 -30.22 -5.80 16.71
CA ALA A 86 -29.54 -5.04 17.75
C ALA A 86 -28.74 -5.95 18.69
N SER A 87 -29.29 -7.08 19.11
CA SER A 87 -28.59 -8.02 20.00
C SER A 87 -27.48 -8.80 19.28
N SER A 88 -27.74 -9.30 18.07
CA SER A 88 -26.78 -10.14 17.34
C SER A 88 -25.61 -9.34 16.74
N MET A 89 -25.85 -8.12 16.25
CA MET A 89 -24.82 -7.35 15.55
C MET A 89 -23.70 -6.88 16.47
N LEU A 90 -23.98 -6.63 17.75
CA LEU A 90 -22.93 -6.32 18.72
C LEU A 90 -22.00 -7.53 18.93
N ALA A 91 -22.57 -8.74 19.05
CA ALA A 91 -21.77 -9.96 19.17
C ALA A 91 -20.94 -10.24 17.90
N VAL A 92 -21.55 -10.10 16.71
CA VAL A 92 -20.84 -10.25 15.42
C VAL A 92 -19.73 -9.21 15.26
N THR A 93 -19.96 -7.97 15.71
CA THR A 93 -18.95 -6.90 15.72
C THR A 93 -17.79 -7.26 16.64
N THR A 94 -18.06 -7.68 17.87
CA THR A 94 -17.02 -8.08 18.84
C THR A 94 -16.22 -9.27 18.34
N PHE A 95 -16.89 -10.29 17.79
CA PHE A 95 -16.21 -11.43 17.15
C PHE A 95 -15.30 -10.95 16.02
N SER A 96 -15.82 -10.12 15.11
CA SER A 96 -15.06 -9.62 13.95
C SER A 96 -13.85 -8.78 14.37
N LEU A 97 -14.01 -7.87 15.33
CA LEU A 97 -12.91 -7.08 15.87
C LEU A 97 -11.83 -7.97 16.51
N THR A 98 -12.25 -8.96 17.29
CA THR A 98 -11.34 -9.92 17.92
C THR A 98 -10.57 -10.72 16.86
N THR A 99 -11.24 -11.17 15.79
CA THR A 99 -10.58 -11.90 14.71
C THR A 99 -9.55 -11.03 13.97
N VAL A 100 -9.88 -9.76 13.70
CA VAL A 100 -8.95 -8.79 13.08
C VAL A 100 -7.71 -8.60 13.94
N VAL A 101 -7.88 -8.35 15.24
CA VAL A 101 -6.77 -8.15 16.18
C VAL A 101 -5.90 -9.40 16.28
N SER A 102 -6.51 -10.59 16.36
CA SER A 102 -5.78 -11.86 16.36
C SER A 102 -5.00 -12.09 15.07
N ALA A 103 -5.58 -11.75 13.91
CA ALA A 103 -4.89 -11.83 12.62
C ALA A 103 -3.69 -10.87 12.54
N TYR A 104 -3.81 -9.65 13.07
CA TYR A 104 -2.70 -8.70 13.14
C TYR A 104 -1.60 -9.17 14.10
N ALA A 105 -1.96 -9.76 15.23
CA ALA A 105 -1.00 -10.36 16.15
C ALA A 105 -0.23 -11.51 15.48
N ALA A 106 -0.95 -12.41 14.79
CA ALA A 106 -0.36 -13.52 14.05
C ALA A 106 0.57 -13.05 12.92
N ALA A 107 0.19 -12.02 12.17
CA ALA A 107 1.05 -11.43 11.14
C ALA A 107 2.29 -10.76 11.74
N THR A 108 2.16 -10.11 12.91
CA THR A 108 3.30 -9.48 13.60
C THR A 108 4.31 -10.52 14.08
N SER A 109 3.84 -11.71 14.50
CA SER A 109 4.71 -12.80 14.92
C SER A 109 5.34 -13.57 13.76
N SER A 110 4.59 -13.84 12.69
CA SER A 110 5.03 -14.71 11.58
C SER A 110 5.64 -13.96 10.37
N VAL A 111 5.33 -12.67 10.21
CA VAL A 111 5.78 -11.84 9.09
C VAL A 111 6.66 -10.73 9.64
N THR A 112 6.24 -9.46 9.67
CA THR A 112 6.96 -8.35 10.33
C THR A 112 5.98 -7.25 10.75
N PRO A 113 6.30 -6.45 11.79
CA PRO A 113 5.48 -5.29 12.17
C PRO A 113 5.33 -4.23 11.05
N ARG A 114 6.22 -4.22 10.05
CA ARG A 114 6.14 -3.29 8.92
C ARG A 114 5.11 -3.75 7.90
N ALA A 115 5.01 -5.05 7.66
CA ALA A 115 4.00 -5.63 6.78
C ALA A 115 2.59 -5.55 7.38
N THR A 116 2.45 -5.60 8.71
CA THR A 116 1.13 -5.52 9.36
C THR A 116 0.43 -4.19 9.17
N LYS A 117 1.15 -3.10 8.90
CA LYS A 117 0.55 -1.79 8.55
C LYS A 117 -0.29 -1.87 7.28
N LEU A 118 0.15 -2.67 6.29
CA LEU A 118 -0.62 -2.90 5.07
C LEU A 118 -1.91 -3.68 5.36
N LEU A 119 -1.87 -4.63 6.30
CA LEU A 119 -3.06 -5.36 6.77
C LEU A 119 -4.01 -4.47 7.57
N MET A 120 -3.49 -3.52 8.36
CA MET A 120 -4.30 -2.54 9.09
C MET A 120 -5.02 -1.57 8.15
N ALA A 121 -4.46 -1.32 6.97
CA ALA A 121 -5.09 -0.51 5.91
C ALA A 121 -6.13 -1.29 5.08
N ASP A 122 -6.39 -2.56 5.41
CA ASP A 122 -7.36 -3.38 4.67
C ASP A 122 -8.78 -2.85 4.83
N SER A 123 -9.27 -2.24 3.75
CA SER A 123 -10.62 -1.72 3.69
C SER A 123 -11.69 -2.80 3.82
N THR A 124 -11.42 -4.07 3.49
CA THR A 124 -12.44 -5.13 3.54
C THR A 124 -12.84 -5.43 4.99
N ALA A 125 -11.86 -5.62 5.88
CA ALA A 125 -12.10 -5.80 7.30
C ALA A 125 -12.79 -4.59 7.93
N GLN A 126 -12.31 -3.38 7.62
CA GLN A 126 -12.92 -2.15 8.11
C GLN A 126 -14.37 -1.99 7.61
N ASN A 127 -14.63 -2.30 6.35
CA ASN A 127 -15.97 -2.23 5.76
C ASN A 127 -16.94 -3.21 6.42
N ALA A 128 -16.49 -4.42 6.74
CA ALA A 128 -17.30 -5.42 7.43
C ALA A 128 -17.67 -4.93 8.84
N LEU A 129 -16.66 -4.52 9.62
CA LEU A 129 -16.84 -4.01 10.98
C LEU A 129 -17.78 -2.78 11.01
N SER A 130 -17.56 -1.83 10.09
CA SER A 130 -18.43 -0.66 9.94
C SER A 130 -19.88 -1.01 9.63
N THR A 131 -20.12 -2.03 8.79
CA THR A 131 -21.48 -2.46 8.44
C THR A 131 -22.18 -3.06 9.64
N PHE A 132 -21.48 -3.87 10.45
CA PHE A 132 -22.04 -4.50 11.65
C PHE A 132 -22.32 -3.48 12.77
N ILE A 133 -21.42 -2.51 12.99
CA ILE A 133 -21.65 -1.40 13.93
C ILE A 133 -22.79 -0.52 13.42
N GLY A 134 -22.80 -0.22 12.13
CA GLY A 134 -23.83 0.59 11.49
C GLY A 134 -25.21 -0.06 11.60
N SER A 135 -25.35 -1.35 11.32
CA SER A 135 -26.61 -2.07 11.46
C SER A 135 -27.10 -2.12 12.91
N PHE A 136 -26.19 -2.29 13.88
CA PHE A 136 -26.52 -2.17 15.30
C PHE A 136 -27.12 -0.80 15.63
N ILE A 137 -26.46 0.29 15.21
CA ILE A 137 -26.93 1.66 15.45
C ILE A 137 -28.26 1.93 14.73
N PHE A 138 -28.38 1.47 13.47
CA PHE A 138 -29.63 1.56 12.70
C PHE A 138 -30.77 0.91 13.47
N SER A 139 -30.57 -0.32 13.94
CA SER A 139 -31.59 -1.05 14.70
C SER A 139 -31.96 -0.34 16.00
N LEU A 140 -30.98 0.18 16.75
CA LEU A 140 -31.26 0.92 17.98
C LEU A 140 -32.10 2.18 17.74
N ILE A 141 -31.71 3.01 16.75
CA ILE A 141 -32.47 4.23 16.40
C ILE A 141 -33.87 3.87 15.89
N ALA A 142 -33.97 2.84 15.04
CA ALA A 142 -35.24 2.38 14.51
C ALA A 142 -36.18 1.89 15.63
N ILE A 143 -35.67 1.14 16.61
CA ILE A 143 -36.44 0.70 17.80
C ILE A 143 -36.90 1.91 18.62
N ILE A 144 -36.02 2.89 18.88
CA ILE A 144 -36.38 4.10 19.62
C ILE A 144 -37.53 4.83 18.92
N PHE A 145 -37.44 5.00 17.61
CA PHE A 145 -38.48 5.67 16.83
C PHE A 145 -39.77 4.87 16.74
N LEU A 146 -39.70 3.54 16.58
CA LEU A 146 -40.86 2.65 16.59
C LEU A 146 -41.61 2.73 17.92
N ASN A 147 -40.90 2.68 19.04
CA ASN A 147 -41.47 2.74 20.39
C ASN A 147 -41.95 4.14 20.80
N SER A 148 -41.37 5.20 20.24
CA SER A 148 -41.83 6.58 20.46
C SER A 148 -43.14 6.93 19.72
N GLY A 149 -43.63 6.04 18.84
CA GLY A 149 -44.84 6.28 18.05
C GLY A 149 -44.62 7.18 16.82
N LEU A 150 -43.37 7.47 16.45
CA LEU A 150 -43.04 8.24 15.25
C LEU A 150 -43.39 7.52 13.94
N TYR A 151 -43.49 6.18 13.97
CA TYR A 151 -43.95 5.38 12.84
C TYR A 151 -45.44 5.06 12.97
N ASP A 152 -46.23 5.54 12.03
CA ASP A 152 -47.63 5.15 11.89
C ASP A 152 -47.75 3.74 11.26
N GLN A 153 -48.99 3.24 11.14
CA GLN A 153 -49.25 1.87 10.70
C GLN A 153 -48.72 1.59 9.28
N LYS A 154 -48.74 2.59 8.40
CA LYS A 154 -48.23 2.50 7.02
C LYS A 154 -46.72 2.73 6.94
N GLY A 155 -46.18 3.64 7.74
CA GLY A 155 -44.74 3.92 7.84
C GLY A 155 -43.92 2.74 8.36
N ARG A 156 -44.54 1.85 9.15
CA ARG A 156 -43.95 0.55 9.52
C ARG A 156 -43.60 -0.34 8.32
N VAL A 157 -44.35 -0.25 7.22
CA VAL A 157 -44.04 -1.00 5.98
C VAL A 157 -42.76 -0.47 5.33
N VAL A 158 -42.58 0.86 5.32
CA VAL A 158 -41.36 1.49 4.81
C VAL A 158 -40.15 1.04 5.63
N LEU A 159 -40.27 1.10 6.97
CA LEU A 159 -39.23 0.62 7.87
C LEU A 159 -38.92 -0.87 7.65
N PHE A 160 -39.93 -1.71 7.45
CA PHE A 160 -39.74 -3.13 7.16
C PHE A 160 -38.95 -3.36 5.86
N VAL A 161 -39.30 -2.68 4.78
CA VAL A 161 -38.59 -2.79 3.49
C VAL A 161 -37.14 -2.31 3.63
N VAL A 162 -36.90 -1.19 4.30
CA VAL A 162 -35.55 -0.69 4.58
C VAL A 162 -34.77 -1.70 5.43
N THR A 163 -35.40 -2.28 6.45
CA THR A 163 -34.79 -3.30 7.32
C THR A 163 -34.42 -4.56 6.54
N LEU A 164 -35.26 -5.03 5.61
CA LEU A 164 -34.92 -6.12 4.70
C LEU A 164 -33.71 -5.79 3.81
N GLY A 165 -33.64 -4.55 3.31
CA GLY A 165 -32.46 -4.06 2.58
C GLY A 165 -31.20 -4.09 3.43
N VAL A 166 -31.28 -3.61 4.68
CA VAL A 166 -30.17 -3.68 5.65
C VAL A 166 -29.77 -5.13 5.92
N ILE A 167 -30.71 -6.04 6.10
CA ILE A 167 -30.43 -7.48 6.27
C ILE A 167 -29.69 -8.06 5.06
N ALA A 168 -30.13 -7.74 3.84
CA ALA A 168 -29.44 -8.20 2.63
C ALA A 168 -27.98 -7.71 2.56
N VAL A 169 -27.74 -6.44 2.94
CA VAL A 169 -26.39 -5.87 3.02
C VAL A 169 -25.56 -6.57 4.10
N ILE A 170 -26.13 -6.85 5.26
CA ILE A 170 -25.45 -7.59 6.34
C ILE A 170 -25.05 -8.98 5.87
N ILE A 171 -25.97 -9.74 5.26
CA ILE A 171 -25.69 -11.11 4.78
C ILE A 171 -24.59 -11.09 3.71
N ALA A 172 -24.68 -10.21 2.72
CA ALA A 172 -23.66 -10.08 1.69
C ALA A 172 -22.29 -9.71 2.28
N THR A 173 -22.28 -8.82 3.28
CA THR A 173 -21.07 -8.41 3.98
C THR A 173 -20.48 -9.55 4.81
N LEU A 174 -21.31 -10.31 5.51
CA LEU A 174 -20.89 -11.45 6.32
C LEU A 174 -20.28 -12.57 5.46
N ILE A 175 -20.90 -12.91 4.32
CA ILE A 175 -20.37 -13.91 3.40
C ILE A 175 -19.00 -13.48 2.84
N ARG A 176 -18.88 -12.22 2.39
CA ARG A 176 -17.59 -11.67 1.93
C ARG A 176 -16.56 -11.66 3.05
N TRP A 177 -16.97 -11.30 4.26
CA TRP A 177 -16.11 -11.26 5.43
C TRP A 177 -15.55 -12.64 5.78
N ILE A 178 -16.40 -13.67 5.83
CA ILE A 178 -15.97 -15.05 6.10
C ILE A 178 -14.96 -15.53 5.04
N GLY A 179 -15.23 -15.25 3.76
CA GLY A 179 -14.29 -15.56 2.69
C GLY A 179 -12.94 -14.87 2.86
N HIS A 180 -12.95 -13.60 3.30
CA HIS A 180 -11.75 -12.80 3.53
C HIS A 180 -10.97 -13.22 4.78
N LEU A 181 -11.65 -13.63 5.84
CA LEU A 181 -11.04 -14.12 7.08
C LEU A 181 -10.09 -15.30 6.86
N SER A 182 -10.39 -16.17 5.89
CA SER A 182 -9.54 -17.32 5.57
C SER A 182 -8.15 -16.94 5.04
N LYS A 183 -7.97 -15.67 4.64
CA LYS A 183 -6.76 -15.13 4.01
C LYS A 183 -6.00 -14.15 4.90
N LEU A 184 -6.71 -13.49 5.81
CA LEU A 184 -6.14 -12.47 6.70
C LEU A 184 -5.04 -13.05 7.60
N GLY A 185 -3.88 -12.37 7.63
CA GLY A 185 -2.77 -12.69 8.52
C GLY A 185 -1.92 -13.90 8.09
N ARG A 186 -2.21 -14.53 6.95
CA ARG A 186 -1.36 -15.57 6.36
C ARG A 186 -0.10 -14.93 5.76
N VAL A 187 1.02 -15.62 5.91
CA VAL A 187 2.33 -15.17 5.42
C VAL A 187 2.28 -14.96 3.90
N GLY A 188 1.72 -15.91 3.13
CA GLY A 188 1.63 -15.82 1.68
C GLY A 188 0.89 -14.57 1.19
N GLU A 189 -0.29 -14.31 1.74
CA GLU A 189 -1.12 -13.16 1.40
C GLU A 189 -0.50 -11.84 1.84
N THR A 190 0.17 -11.82 3.01
CA THR A 190 0.86 -10.61 3.49
C THR A 190 2.07 -10.29 2.62
N SER A 191 2.87 -11.30 2.24
CA SER A 191 3.98 -11.17 1.31
C SER A 191 3.52 -10.72 -0.08
N GLU A 192 2.32 -11.14 -0.51
CA GLU A 192 1.72 -10.68 -1.77
C GLU A 192 1.29 -9.21 -1.72
N LEU A 193 0.73 -8.74 -0.61
CA LEU A 193 0.46 -7.31 -0.43
C LEU A 193 1.75 -6.49 -0.48
N VAL A 194 2.81 -6.94 0.18
CA VAL A 194 4.13 -6.28 0.12
C VAL A 194 4.66 -6.30 -1.31
N GLU A 195 4.61 -7.43 -2.02
CA GLU A 195 5.04 -7.53 -3.42
C GLU A 195 4.28 -6.53 -4.31
N GLN A 196 2.95 -6.44 -4.18
CA GLN A 196 2.13 -5.53 -5.00
C GLN A 196 2.46 -4.04 -4.77
N VAL A 197 2.63 -3.61 -3.52
CA VAL A 197 2.99 -2.20 -3.24
C VAL A 197 4.42 -1.90 -3.70
N THR A 198 5.33 -2.86 -3.55
CA THR A 198 6.73 -2.76 -4.01
C THR A 198 6.81 -2.67 -5.53
N GLU A 199 6.06 -3.53 -6.23
CA GLU A 199 5.97 -3.53 -7.69
C GLU A 199 5.51 -2.18 -8.21
N LYS A 200 4.46 -1.61 -7.60
CA LYS A 200 3.95 -0.30 -7.99
C LYS A 200 5.02 0.79 -7.84
N ALA A 201 5.74 0.81 -6.71
CA ALA A 201 6.80 1.78 -6.48
C ALA A 201 8.00 1.59 -7.42
N LEU A 202 8.37 0.34 -7.71
CA LEU A 202 9.44 0.00 -8.66
C LEU A 202 9.09 0.43 -10.08
N LEU A 203 7.89 0.12 -10.55
CA LEU A 203 7.44 0.49 -11.90
C LEU A 203 7.31 2.00 -12.05
N ALA A 204 6.76 2.70 -11.04
CA ALA A 204 6.74 4.16 -11.05
C ALA A 204 8.15 4.75 -11.13
N ARG A 205 9.13 4.15 -10.44
CA ARG A 205 10.53 4.56 -10.56
C ARG A 205 11.15 4.18 -11.90
N ALA A 206 10.78 3.08 -12.52
CA ALA A 206 11.28 2.71 -13.84
C ALA A 206 10.73 3.66 -14.93
N GLU A 207 9.48 4.09 -14.81
CA GLU A 207 8.85 5.08 -15.68
C GLU A 207 9.53 6.45 -15.55
N ASP A 208 9.79 6.90 -14.31
CA ASP A 208 10.46 8.16 -13.98
C ASP A 208 11.73 7.92 -13.12
N PRO A 209 12.87 7.47 -13.70
CA PRO A 209 14.08 7.09 -12.93
C PRO A 209 14.63 8.18 -12.01
N TYR A 210 14.45 9.42 -12.44
CA TYR A 210 14.89 10.64 -11.76
C TYR A 210 13.70 11.46 -11.25
N LEU A 211 12.55 10.81 -10.99
CA LEU A 211 11.32 11.45 -10.54
C LEU A 211 10.86 12.59 -11.48
N GLY A 212 11.04 12.40 -12.78
CA GLY A 212 10.72 13.38 -13.84
C GLY A 212 11.71 14.55 -13.95
N ALA A 213 12.84 14.49 -13.26
CA ALA A 213 13.89 15.51 -13.27
C ALA A 213 15.10 15.10 -14.14
N ASN A 214 16.14 15.94 -14.18
CA ASN A 214 17.41 15.59 -14.81
C ASN A 214 18.17 14.54 -13.98
N PRO A 215 19.02 13.72 -14.63
CA PRO A 215 19.89 12.80 -13.91
C PRO A 215 20.99 13.52 -13.13
N LEU A 216 21.28 13.02 -11.94
CA LEU A 216 22.48 13.35 -11.14
C LEU A 216 23.31 12.07 -10.98
N PHE A 217 24.36 11.88 -11.77
CA PHE A 217 25.06 10.59 -11.84
C PHE A 217 26.18 10.49 -10.81
N ASP A 218 26.99 11.54 -10.70
CA ASP A 218 28.22 11.53 -9.90
C ASP A 218 28.04 12.21 -8.53
N GLY A 219 26.80 12.23 -8.01
CA GLY A 219 26.46 12.74 -6.68
C GLY A 219 27.01 14.14 -6.44
N ASP A 220 27.85 14.29 -5.43
CA ASP A 220 28.49 15.57 -5.04
C ASP A 220 29.33 16.20 -6.16
N ALA A 221 29.85 15.42 -7.13
CA ALA A 221 30.67 15.96 -8.21
C ALA A 221 29.87 16.72 -9.27
N ASP A 222 28.59 16.37 -9.46
CA ASP A 222 27.68 17.06 -10.39
C ASP A 222 27.04 18.31 -9.75
N ILE A 223 27.22 18.50 -8.43
CA ILE A 223 26.68 19.63 -7.69
C ILE A 223 27.67 20.80 -7.79
N PRO A 224 27.24 21.99 -8.26
CA PRO A 224 28.11 23.16 -8.31
C PRO A 224 28.71 23.49 -6.93
N GLY A 225 30.00 23.80 -6.88
CA GLY A 225 30.72 24.05 -5.63
C GLY A 225 30.23 25.28 -4.85
N ASP A 226 29.49 26.18 -5.50
CA ASP A 226 28.82 27.33 -4.90
C ASP A 226 27.36 27.06 -4.53
N ALA A 227 26.86 25.84 -4.73
CA ALA A 227 25.51 25.46 -4.35
C ALA A 227 25.35 25.45 -2.82
N VAL A 228 24.23 25.99 -2.36
CA VAL A 228 23.94 26.18 -0.94
C VAL A 228 23.07 25.04 -0.44
N PRO A 229 23.47 24.31 0.63
CA PRO A 229 22.65 23.24 1.17
C PRO A 229 21.40 23.78 1.88
N VAL A 230 20.27 23.13 1.63
CA VAL A 230 19.05 23.25 2.42
C VAL A 230 18.96 22.03 3.32
N GLN A 231 19.31 22.22 4.59
CA GLN A 231 19.30 21.16 5.58
C GLN A 231 17.87 20.86 6.05
N SER A 232 17.65 19.62 6.48
CA SER A 232 16.43 19.22 7.15
C SER A 232 16.23 20.00 8.46
N ASP A 233 14.99 20.31 8.81
CA ASP A 233 14.63 20.83 10.13
C ASP A 233 14.15 19.72 11.10
N GLN A 234 14.14 18.48 10.62
CA GLN A 234 13.61 17.30 11.32
C GLN A 234 14.57 16.11 11.24
N VAL A 235 14.38 15.15 12.14
CA VAL A 235 15.07 13.85 12.12
C VAL A 235 14.07 12.77 11.76
N GLY A 236 14.36 11.96 10.74
CA GLY A 236 13.47 10.90 10.31
C GLY A 236 13.82 10.35 8.93
N ASN A 237 12.88 9.63 8.31
CA ASN A 237 13.00 9.11 6.96
C ASN A 237 12.25 10.00 5.98
N ILE A 238 12.84 10.28 4.83
CA ILE A 238 12.13 10.95 3.73
C ILE A 238 11.05 9.99 3.22
N GLN A 239 9.78 10.31 3.41
CA GLN A 239 8.66 9.50 2.93
C GLN A 239 8.21 9.92 1.53
N TYR A 240 8.26 11.22 1.27
CA TYR A 240 7.76 11.80 0.03
C TYR A 240 8.54 13.06 -0.36
N ILE A 241 8.77 13.23 -1.66
CA ILE A 241 9.31 14.45 -2.27
C ILE A 241 8.28 15.00 -3.25
N ASP A 242 7.83 16.23 -3.01
CA ASP A 242 6.96 16.99 -3.91
C ASP A 242 7.78 17.61 -5.04
N MET A 243 8.00 16.83 -6.10
CA MET A 243 8.71 17.27 -7.29
C MET A 243 8.03 18.46 -7.98
N GLY A 244 6.69 18.56 -7.89
CA GLY A 244 5.94 19.69 -8.44
C GLY A 244 6.25 20.98 -7.70
N LYS A 245 6.35 20.93 -6.38
CA LYS A 245 6.75 22.07 -5.55
C LYS A 245 8.21 22.46 -5.79
N LEU A 246 9.13 21.50 -5.89
CA LEU A 246 10.52 21.78 -6.24
C LEU A 246 10.63 22.47 -7.61
N ALA A 247 9.93 21.95 -8.62
CA ALA A 247 9.91 22.52 -9.96
C ALA A 247 9.28 23.92 -10.02
N PHE A 248 8.24 24.16 -9.23
CA PHE A 248 7.64 25.49 -9.09
C PHE A 248 8.65 26.48 -8.50
N LEU A 249 9.33 26.11 -7.41
CA LEU A 249 10.31 26.97 -6.74
C LEU A 249 11.55 27.23 -7.61
N SER A 250 12.05 26.22 -8.32
CA SER A 250 13.20 26.37 -9.25
C SER A 250 12.87 27.32 -10.41
N THR A 251 11.63 27.29 -10.90
CA THR A 251 11.17 28.18 -11.97
C THR A 251 10.91 29.59 -11.45
N GLU A 252 10.12 29.73 -10.37
CA GLU A 252 9.74 31.02 -9.79
C GLU A 252 10.97 31.82 -9.33
N LYS A 253 11.94 31.13 -8.73
CA LYS A 253 13.15 31.78 -8.23
C LYS A 253 14.27 31.82 -9.24
N ASP A 254 14.17 31.21 -10.42
CA ASP A 254 15.24 31.11 -11.40
C ASP A 254 16.52 30.42 -10.89
N MET A 255 16.40 29.18 -10.39
CA MET A 255 17.49 28.46 -9.75
C MET A 255 17.45 26.97 -10.03
N ASP A 256 18.63 26.36 -10.08
CA ASP A 256 18.79 24.92 -10.16
C ASP A 256 18.77 24.26 -8.78
N ILE A 257 18.07 23.13 -8.67
CA ILE A 257 17.90 22.37 -7.43
C ILE A 257 18.43 20.95 -7.62
N TYR A 258 19.37 20.55 -6.78
CA TYR A 258 19.97 19.22 -6.79
C TYR A 258 19.47 18.46 -5.57
N VAL A 259 18.67 17.42 -5.78
CA VAL A 259 18.17 16.57 -4.69
C VAL A 259 19.33 15.73 -4.16
N ALA A 260 19.62 15.87 -2.87
CA ALA A 260 20.73 15.17 -2.24
C ALA A 260 20.34 13.73 -1.88
N GLU A 261 19.12 13.53 -1.39
CA GLU A 261 18.65 12.27 -0.81
C GLU A 261 17.29 11.84 -1.37
N LEU A 262 17.12 10.53 -1.58
CA LEU A 262 15.90 9.94 -2.13
C LEU A 262 14.89 9.54 -1.05
N PRO A 263 13.60 9.31 -1.41
CA PRO A 263 12.65 8.68 -0.51
C PRO A 263 13.22 7.37 0.06
N GLY A 264 13.10 7.20 1.37
CA GLY A 264 13.67 6.11 2.15
C GLY A 264 14.94 6.46 2.92
N ALA A 265 15.65 7.53 2.55
CA ALA A 265 16.85 7.96 3.24
C ALA A 265 16.54 8.50 4.65
N PHE A 266 17.41 8.14 5.61
CA PHE A 266 17.36 8.70 6.95
C PHE A 266 18.13 10.03 7.00
N VAL A 267 17.48 11.08 7.47
CA VAL A 267 18.02 12.43 7.56
C VAL A 267 18.01 12.94 8.99
N SER A 268 19.03 13.72 9.32
CA SER A 268 19.16 14.47 10.56
C SER A 268 19.04 15.98 10.31
N ILE A 269 19.01 16.80 11.36
CA ILE A 269 18.89 18.27 11.26
C ILE A 269 20.05 18.90 10.45
N SER A 270 21.19 18.22 10.31
CA SER A 270 22.31 18.69 9.49
C SER A 270 22.38 18.08 8.10
N SER A 271 21.52 17.10 7.79
CA SER A 271 21.52 16.42 6.49
C SER A 271 20.96 17.35 5.40
N PRO A 272 21.66 17.52 4.27
CA PRO A 272 21.13 18.27 3.13
C PRO A 272 19.96 17.49 2.50
N LEU A 273 18.84 18.18 2.29
CA LEU A 273 17.72 17.64 1.51
C LEU A 273 17.90 17.96 0.02
N VAL A 274 18.32 19.19 -0.26
CA VAL A 274 18.70 19.67 -1.58
C VAL A 274 19.90 20.60 -1.48
N TYR A 275 20.60 20.77 -2.59
CA TYR A 275 21.50 21.89 -2.84
C TYR A 275 20.85 22.84 -3.84
N ALA A 276 20.91 24.14 -3.57
CA ALA A 276 20.38 25.18 -4.42
C ALA A 276 21.52 25.90 -5.13
N GLY A 277 21.46 26.06 -6.44
CA GLY A 277 22.51 26.72 -7.24
C GLY A 277 22.70 28.23 -6.99
N LYS A 278 22.17 28.77 -5.89
CA LYS A 278 22.37 30.16 -5.46
C LYS A 278 22.00 30.40 -4.00
N GLN A 279 22.34 31.60 -3.52
CA GLN A 279 21.98 32.05 -2.19
C GLN A 279 20.46 32.15 -2.01
N LEU A 280 19.99 31.62 -0.88
CA LEU A 280 18.57 31.54 -0.54
C LEU A 280 18.18 32.54 0.55
N SER A 281 16.98 33.12 0.42
CA SER A 281 16.31 33.74 1.56
C SER A 281 15.83 32.67 2.55
N ASN A 282 15.67 33.05 3.83
CA ASN A 282 15.13 32.15 4.85
C ASN A 282 13.73 31.62 4.51
N GLU A 283 12.92 32.42 3.82
CA GLU A 283 11.58 32.03 3.35
C GLU A 283 11.65 30.94 2.29
N THR A 284 12.52 31.11 1.28
CA THR A 284 12.70 30.13 0.20
C THR A 284 13.23 28.81 0.77
N ARG A 285 14.17 28.89 1.73
CA ARG A 285 14.67 27.70 2.45
C ARG A 285 13.53 26.91 3.12
N ARG A 286 12.64 27.60 3.84
CA ARG A 286 11.47 26.97 4.48
C ARG A 286 10.50 26.36 3.47
N GLU A 287 10.29 27.02 2.33
CA GLU A 287 9.43 26.46 1.29
C GLU A 287 10.02 25.22 0.62
N LEU A 288 11.34 25.17 0.44
CA LEU A 288 12.05 23.98 -0.03
C LEU A 288 11.97 22.84 0.99
N GLN A 289 12.15 23.11 2.29
CA GLN A 289 11.97 22.11 3.35
C GLN A 289 10.56 21.50 3.33
N LYS A 290 9.53 22.33 3.15
CA LYS A 290 8.13 21.89 3.02
C LYS A 290 7.83 21.06 1.76
N ALA A 291 8.78 20.91 0.81
CA ALA A 291 8.64 19.99 -0.31
C ALA A 291 8.93 18.53 0.09
N PHE A 292 9.48 18.32 1.30
CA PHE A 292 9.79 17.00 1.84
C PHE A 292 8.81 16.64 2.94
N VAL A 293 8.27 15.42 2.89
CA VAL A 293 7.56 14.82 4.02
C VAL A 293 8.53 13.89 4.74
N ILE A 294 8.87 14.25 5.97
CA ILE A 294 9.77 13.47 6.82
C ILE A 294 8.92 12.80 7.90
N GLY A 295 9.04 11.48 8.03
CA GLY A 295 8.30 10.71 9.02
C GLY A 295 9.21 9.85 9.88
N HIS A 296 8.69 9.37 11.00
CA HIS A 296 9.46 8.53 11.93
C HIS A 296 9.87 7.19 11.30
N GLU A 297 9.08 6.68 10.36
CA GLU A 297 9.27 5.40 9.70
C GLU A 297 9.26 5.57 8.18
N ARG A 298 9.81 4.60 7.45
CA ARG A 298 9.72 4.55 5.98
C ARG A 298 8.28 4.25 5.55
N ASP A 299 7.92 4.72 4.36
CA ASP A 299 6.63 4.50 3.72
C ASP A 299 6.81 3.79 2.36
N PHE A 300 5.81 3.08 1.86
CA PHE A 300 5.93 2.30 0.60
C PHE A 300 5.68 3.14 -0.67
N GLU A 301 5.08 4.34 -0.56
CA GLU A 301 4.50 5.04 -1.72
C GLU A 301 5.55 5.49 -2.74
N GLN A 302 6.68 6.05 -2.28
CA GLN A 302 7.78 6.52 -3.16
C GLN A 302 9.12 5.81 -2.94
N ASP A 303 9.15 4.82 -2.03
CA ASP A 303 10.35 4.09 -1.64
C ASP A 303 10.23 2.60 -2.02
N PRO A 304 10.66 2.23 -3.24
CA PRO A 304 10.64 0.83 -3.68
C PRO A 304 11.61 -0.06 -2.88
N ARG A 305 12.65 0.52 -2.29
CA ARG A 305 13.66 -0.21 -1.52
C ARG A 305 13.07 -0.76 -0.23
N PHE A 306 12.16 -0.02 0.40
CA PHE A 306 11.55 -0.44 1.66
C PHE A 306 10.74 -1.73 1.50
N GLY A 307 10.02 -1.85 0.39
CA GLY A 307 9.31 -3.07 0.02
C GLY A 307 10.20 -4.30 -0.05
N LEU A 308 11.37 -4.15 -0.69
CA LEU A 308 12.40 -5.19 -0.75
C LEU A 308 12.96 -5.53 0.64
N CYS A 309 13.27 -4.53 1.47
CA CYS A 309 13.71 -4.76 2.85
C CYS A 309 12.67 -5.55 3.65
N VAL A 310 11.38 -5.19 3.53
CA VAL A 310 10.30 -5.88 4.25
C VAL A 310 10.18 -7.33 3.77
N LEU A 311 10.29 -7.60 2.47
CA LEU A 311 10.34 -8.97 1.96
C LEU A 311 11.56 -9.73 2.52
N ALA A 312 12.74 -9.13 2.52
CA ALA A 312 13.95 -9.73 3.07
C ALA A 312 13.79 -10.08 4.56
N GLU A 313 13.17 -9.20 5.35
CA GLU A 313 12.88 -9.46 6.76
C GLU A 313 11.94 -10.67 6.94
N ILE A 314 10.96 -10.85 6.05
CA ILE A 314 10.06 -12.02 6.07
C ILE A 314 10.86 -13.30 5.82
N ALA A 315 11.74 -13.29 4.81
CA ALA A 315 12.63 -14.42 4.55
C ALA A 315 13.57 -14.70 5.73
N SER A 316 14.26 -13.68 6.24
CA SER A 316 15.16 -13.81 7.40
C SER A 316 14.46 -14.41 8.62
N ARG A 317 13.22 -13.99 8.90
CA ARG A 317 12.44 -14.58 9.99
C ARG A 317 12.05 -16.02 9.71
N ALA A 318 11.60 -16.33 8.50
CA ALA A 318 11.24 -17.69 8.10
C ALA A 318 12.44 -18.65 8.18
N LEU A 319 13.63 -18.18 7.80
CA LEU A 319 14.88 -18.95 7.82
C LEU A 319 15.53 -19.03 9.22
N SER A 320 15.06 -18.23 10.19
CA SER A 320 15.58 -18.28 11.54
C SER A 320 15.43 -19.68 12.17
N ALA A 321 16.37 -20.05 13.04
CA ALA A 321 16.36 -21.35 13.73
C ALA A 321 15.07 -21.61 14.54
N ALA A 322 14.35 -20.57 14.93
CA ALA A 322 13.09 -20.68 15.67
C ALA A 322 11.89 -21.06 14.79
N VAL A 323 11.88 -20.64 13.51
CA VAL A 323 10.74 -20.85 12.59
C VAL A 323 11.04 -21.99 11.60
N ASN A 324 12.23 -21.97 10.99
CA ASN A 324 12.72 -23.01 10.10
C ASN A 324 11.80 -23.34 8.90
N ASP A 325 11.19 -22.32 8.29
CA ASP A 325 10.32 -22.40 7.12
C ASP A 325 11.06 -22.02 5.84
N TYR A 326 11.68 -23.01 5.20
CA TYR A 326 12.40 -22.82 3.94
C TYR A 326 11.46 -22.51 2.77
N GLY A 327 10.21 -22.95 2.82
CA GLY A 327 9.23 -22.73 1.75
C GLY A 327 8.94 -21.25 1.59
N THR A 328 8.72 -20.55 2.71
CA THR A 328 8.55 -19.09 2.71
C THR A 328 9.82 -18.38 2.24
N GLY A 329 11.01 -18.78 2.70
CA GLY A 329 12.27 -18.19 2.22
C GLY A 329 12.44 -18.29 0.69
N ILE A 330 12.15 -19.46 0.12
CA ILE A 330 12.17 -19.69 -1.33
C ILE A 330 11.12 -18.84 -2.06
N ASP A 331 9.90 -18.72 -1.52
CA ASP A 331 8.84 -17.87 -2.08
C ASP A 331 9.28 -16.40 -2.13
N ILE A 332 9.86 -15.87 -1.06
CA ILE A 332 10.37 -14.50 -1.03
C ILE A 332 11.49 -14.28 -2.06
N ILE A 333 12.42 -15.22 -2.21
CA ILE A 333 13.47 -15.12 -3.25
C ILE A 333 12.83 -15.07 -4.64
N ASN A 334 11.79 -15.87 -4.90
CA ASN A 334 11.03 -15.81 -6.15
C ASN A 334 10.36 -14.45 -6.36
N ARG A 335 9.78 -13.85 -5.30
CA ARG A 335 9.19 -12.50 -5.34
C ARG A 335 10.23 -11.45 -5.70
N GLY A 336 11.41 -11.51 -5.06
CA GLY A 336 12.55 -10.65 -5.39
C GLY A 336 12.92 -10.74 -6.87
N VAL A 337 13.07 -11.96 -7.41
CA VAL A 337 13.36 -12.16 -8.84
C VAL A 337 12.25 -11.58 -9.72
N ARG A 338 10.96 -11.82 -9.41
CA ARG A 338 9.85 -11.29 -10.20
C ARG A 338 9.83 -9.76 -10.22
N LEU A 339 9.97 -9.13 -9.07
CA LEU A 339 9.98 -7.67 -8.92
C LEU A 339 11.13 -7.04 -9.70
N LEU A 340 12.33 -7.57 -9.52
CA LEU A 340 13.53 -7.09 -10.21
C LEU A 340 13.48 -7.34 -11.72
N THR A 341 12.87 -8.45 -12.16
CA THR A 341 12.62 -8.71 -13.59
C THR A 341 11.69 -7.68 -14.19
N LYS A 342 10.57 -7.38 -13.51
CA LYS A 342 9.63 -6.35 -13.98
C LYS A 342 10.29 -4.97 -14.04
N TYR A 343 11.10 -4.62 -13.04
CA TYR A 343 11.85 -3.37 -13.04
C TYR A 343 12.88 -3.30 -14.18
N ALA A 344 13.62 -4.38 -14.44
CA ALA A 344 14.62 -4.44 -15.50
C ALA A 344 14.01 -4.33 -16.91
N LEU A 345 12.84 -4.93 -17.12
CA LEU A 345 12.15 -4.96 -18.43
C LEU A 345 11.21 -3.77 -18.66
N ALA A 346 10.98 -2.93 -17.65
CA ALA A 346 10.10 -1.77 -17.78
C ALA A 346 10.68 -0.75 -18.77
N GLU A 347 9.81 -0.23 -19.65
CA GLU A 347 10.18 0.79 -20.63
C GLU A 347 10.52 2.10 -19.91
N ARG A 348 11.75 2.60 -20.11
CA ARG A 348 12.20 3.85 -19.51
C ARG A 348 11.93 5.00 -20.48
N LYS A 349 10.94 5.84 -20.16
CA LYS A 349 10.68 7.07 -20.91
C LYS A 349 11.38 8.22 -20.20
N ILE A 350 12.57 8.59 -20.68
CA ILE A 350 13.29 9.74 -20.13
C ILE A 350 12.64 11.02 -20.67
N GLU A 351 11.47 11.36 -20.14
CA GLU A 351 10.82 12.66 -20.34
C GLU A 351 11.17 13.56 -19.16
N ILE A 352 11.89 14.65 -19.43
CA ILE A 352 12.27 15.63 -18.40
C ILE A 352 11.10 16.59 -18.19
N LYS A 353 10.32 16.33 -17.13
CA LYS A 353 9.18 17.16 -16.70
C LYS A 353 9.65 18.38 -15.88
N HIS A 354 10.80 18.27 -15.23
CA HIS A 354 11.34 19.26 -14.30
C HIS A 354 12.79 19.63 -14.68
N PRO A 355 12.98 20.52 -15.68
CA PRO A 355 14.30 20.75 -16.30
C PRO A 355 15.31 21.51 -15.44
N ARG A 356 14.90 22.03 -14.28
CA ARG A 356 15.76 22.72 -13.29
C ARG A 356 15.89 21.99 -11.97
N VAL A 357 15.59 20.69 -11.99
CA VAL A 357 15.77 19.80 -10.86
C VAL A 357 16.67 18.65 -11.31
N TRP A 358 17.57 18.22 -10.45
CA TRP A 358 18.46 17.07 -10.67
C TRP A 358 18.26 16.07 -9.53
N VAL A 359 18.14 14.79 -9.88
CA VAL A 359 17.82 13.73 -8.93
C VAL A 359 18.74 12.53 -9.17
N PRO A 360 19.31 11.93 -8.11
CA PRO A 360 20.15 10.75 -8.25
C PRO A 360 19.34 9.51 -8.66
N PRO A 361 19.95 8.57 -9.41
CA PRO A 361 19.29 7.34 -9.80
C PRO A 361 19.05 6.42 -8.60
N LEU A 362 18.03 5.57 -8.71
CA LEU A 362 17.94 4.36 -7.90
C LEU A 362 18.88 3.29 -8.49
N THR A 363 19.88 2.86 -7.71
CA THR A 363 20.89 1.92 -8.20
C THR A 363 20.42 0.47 -8.09
N VAL A 364 20.85 -0.39 -9.04
CA VAL A 364 20.59 -1.83 -8.98
C VAL A 364 21.32 -2.47 -7.79
N ALA A 365 22.49 -1.96 -7.42
CA ALA A 365 23.26 -2.43 -6.27
C ALA A 365 22.48 -2.27 -4.96
N ASP A 366 21.81 -1.14 -4.75
CA ASP A 366 20.92 -0.91 -3.61
C ASP A 366 19.78 -1.94 -3.58
N LEU A 367 19.13 -2.19 -4.73
CA LEU A 367 18.02 -3.13 -4.82
C LEU A 367 18.44 -4.57 -4.48
N PHE A 368 19.62 -5.01 -4.96
CA PHE A 368 20.16 -6.32 -4.62
C PHE A 368 20.53 -6.41 -3.14
N SER A 369 21.14 -5.35 -2.59
CA SER A 369 21.49 -5.28 -1.17
C SER A 369 20.28 -5.37 -0.27
N ASP A 370 19.21 -4.65 -0.59
CA ASP A 370 18.03 -4.58 0.27
C ASP A 370 17.24 -5.89 0.31
N ILE A 371 17.26 -6.69 -0.76
CA ILE A 371 16.54 -7.98 -0.80
C ILE A 371 17.42 -9.19 -0.46
N PHE A 372 18.64 -9.29 -1.03
CA PHE A 372 19.41 -10.54 -0.97
C PHE A 372 20.45 -10.58 0.15
N ALA A 373 21.05 -9.44 0.53
CA ALA A 373 22.09 -9.45 1.56
C ALA A 373 21.61 -9.95 2.94
N PRO A 374 20.40 -9.56 3.43
CA PRO A 374 19.87 -10.10 4.68
C PRO A 374 19.58 -11.59 4.60
N ILE A 375 19.06 -12.06 3.46
CA ILE A 375 18.75 -13.48 3.24
C ILE A 375 20.03 -14.32 3.25
N LEU A 376 21.05 -13.89 2.51
CA LEU A 376 22.36 -14.54 2.47
C LEU A 376 22.97 -14.66 3.86
N ARG A 377 22.94 -13.58 4.65
CA ARG A 377 23.46 -13.60 6.02
C ARG A 377 22.72 -14.61 6.90
N ASP A 378 21.40 -14.71 6.75
CA ASP A 378 20.53 -15.45 7.68
C ASP A 378 20.22 -16.89 7.23
N GLU A 379 20.63 -17.32 6.02
CA GLU A 379 20.33 -18.66 5.48
C GLU A 379 21.04 -19.81 6.20
N GLY A 380 22.09 -19.54 6.98
CA GLY A 380 22.70 -20.52 7.88
C GLY A 380 23.29 -21.78 7.24
N GLY A 381 23.67 -21.74 5.95
CA GLY A 381 24.24 -22.90 5.23
C GLY A 381 23.19 -23.92 4.75
N LEU A 382 21.95 -23.48 4.60
CA LEU A 382 20.87 -24.29 4.05
C LEU A 382 21.04 -24.43 2.53
N MET A 383 21.58 -25.56 2.08
CA MET A 383 21.84 -25.85 0.66
C MET A 383 20.64 -25.58 -0.27
N ALA A 384 19.41 -25.84 0.20
CA ALA A 384 18.20 -25.56 -0.58
C ALA A 384 18.01 -24.06 -0.87
N ILE A 385 18.38 -23.19 0.07
CA ILE A 385 18.34 -21.73 -0.07
C ILE A 385 19.51 -21.26 -0.92
N ASP A 386 20.73 -21.77 -0.68
CA ASP A 386 21.93 -21.42 -1.46
C ASP A 386 21.72 -21.72 -2.96
N VAL A 387 21.24 -22.93 -3.29
CA VAL A 387 20.91 -23.32 -4.66
C VAL A 387 19.80 -22.43 -5.22
N LYS A 388 18.84 -22.03 -4.40
CA LYS A 388 17.75 -21.15 -4.85
C LYS A 388 18.25 -19.75 -5.18
N LEU A 389 19.14 -19.19 -4.37
CA LEU A 389 19.79 -17.90 -4.61
C LEU A 389 20.68 -17.94 -5.84
N MET A 390 21.50 -18.98 -6.02
CA MET A 390 22.29 -19.15 -7.24
C MET A 390 21.43 -19.14 -8.51
N LYS A 391 20.29 -19.86 -8.49
CA LYS A 391 19.33 -19.84 -9.59
C LYS A 391 18.68 -18.47 -9.77
N ALA A 392 18.39 -17.76 -8.69
CA ALA A 392 17.85 -16.40 -8.74
C ALA A 392 18.85 -15.44 -9.40
N PHE A 393 20.11 -15.46 -8.99
CA PHE A 393 21.16 -14.65 -9.58
C PHE A 393 21.41 -15.03 -11.04
N ALA A 394 21.41 -16.31 -11.39
CA ALA A 394 21.51 -16.74 -12.79
C ALA A 394 20.35 -16.22 -13.66
N ALA A 395 19.13 -16.18 -13.12
CA ALA A 395 18.00 -15.59 -13.83
C ALA A 395 18.16 -14.07 -14.01
N LEU A 396 18.57 -13.36 -12.95
CA LEU A 396 18.79 -11.91 -13.00
C LEU A 396 20.00 -11.51 -13.85
N HIS A 397 21.02 -12.36 -13.95
CA HIS A 397 22.20 -12.18 -14.79
C HIS A 397 21.89 -12.10 -16.28
N GLN A 398 20.80 -12.77 -16.70
CA GLN A 398 20.31 -12.76 -18.07
C GLN A 398 19.51 -11.50 -18.42
N LEU A 399 19.15 -10.68 -17.42
CA LEU A 399 18.44 -9.42 -17.63
C LEU A 399 19.42 -8.32 -18.07
N ASP A 400 18.88 -7.38 -18.84
CA ASP A 400 19.51 -6.31 -19.64
C ASP A 400 20.70 -5.52 -19.02
N ASN A 401 21.42 -4.78 -19.89
CA ASN A 401 22.27 -3.60 -19.65
C ASN A 401 23.21 -3.59 -18.42
N GLY A 402 24.06 -4.62 -18.29
CA GLY A 402 25.30 -4.58 -17.51
C GLY A 402 25.15 -4.60 -15.98
N GLN A 403 24.41 -3.67 -15.39
CA GLN A 403 24.33 -3.49 -13.93
C GLN A 403 23.73 -4.72 -13.22
N PHE A 404 22.65 -5.29 -13.77
CA PHE A 404 22.07 -6.54 -13.26
C PHE A 404 23.02 -7.72 -13.37
N ARG A 405 23.77 -7.79 -14.47
CA ARG A 405 24.78 -8.82 -14.71
C ARG A 405 25.92 -8.75 -13.70
N GLU A 406 26.44 -7.55 -13.44
CA GLU A 406 27.52 -7.30 -12.49
C GLU A 406 27.11 -7.59 -11.06
N GLU A 407 25.95 -7.08 -10.62
CA GLU A 407 25.46 -7.35 -9.27
C GLU A 407 25.09 -8.83 -9.08
N ALA A 408 24.48 -9.49 -10.07
CA ALA A 408 24.21 -10.92 -10.00
C ALA A 408 25.49 -11.77 -9.85
N ARG A 409 26.57 -11.43 -10.58
CA ARG A 409 27.88 -12.09 -10.41
C ARG A 409 28.45 -11.90 -9.01
N LYS A 410 28.44 -10.66 -8.53
CA LYS A 410 28.94 -10.31 -7.19
C LYS A 410 28.18 -11.07 -6.11
N TYR A 411 26.84 -11.07 -6.14
CA TYR A 411 26.02 -11.77 -5.15
C TYR A 411 26.11 -13.29 -5.28
N SER A 412 26.25 -13.83 -6.50
CA SER A 412 26.53 -15.26 -6.71
C SER A 412 27.85 -15.67 -6.06
N ARG A 413 28.91 -14.87 -6.22
CA ARG A 413 30.19 -15.13 -5.56
C ARG A 413 30.09 -15.06 -4.03
N GLN A 414 29.42 -14.05 -3.49
CA GLN A 414 29.22 -13.91 -2.05
C GLN A 414 28.42 -15.09 -1.46
N CYS A 415 27.38 -15.55 -2.16
CA CYS A 415 26.62 -16.75 -1.78
C CYS A 415 27.51 -17.98 -1.69
N TYR A 416 28.36 -18.21 -2.70
CA TYR A 416 29.32 -19.32 -2.65
C TYR A 416 30.30 -19.19 -1.49
N GLU A 417 30.88 -18.00 -1.27
CA GLU A 417 31.85 -17.77 -0.19
C GLU A 417 31.23 -17.99 1.19
N HIS A 418 29.97 -17.55 1.39
CA HIS A 418 29.23 -17.76 2.63
C HIS A 418 28.91 -19.25 2.86
N ALA A 419 28.32 -19.92 1.87
CA ALA A 419 27.96 -21.33 1.94
C ALA A 419 29.19 -22.26 2.05
N ALA A 420 30.32 -21.93 1.41
CA ALA A 420 31.54 -22.73 1.51
C ALA A 420 32.13 -22.75 2.93
N GLY A 421 31.85 -21.72 3.74
CA GLY A 421 32.24 -21.65 5.15
C GLY A 421 31.36 -22.50 6.08
N THR A 422 30.12 -22.78 5.70
CA THR A 422 29.12 -23.45 6.55
C THR A 422 28.83 -24.90 6.12
N LEU A 423 28.86 -25.20 4.82
CA LEU A 423 28.63 -26.54 4.29
C LEU A 423 29.74 -27.51 4.73
N LEU A 424 29.34 -28.70 5.18
CA LEU A 424 30.28 -29.74 5.64
C LEU A 424 30.73 -30.67 4.51
N LEU A 425 29.83 -31.01 3.59
CA LEU A 425 30.08 -31.99 2.53
C LEU A 425 30.82 -31.34 1.34
N HIS A 426 31.90 -31.97 0.90
CA HIS A 426 32.68 -31.49 -0.24
C HIS A 426 31.88 -31.55 -1.56
N GLU A 427 30.99 -32.53 -1.69
CA GLU A 427 30.10 -32.69 -2.84
C GLU A 427 29.14 -31.51 -2.98
N ASP A 428 28.55 -31.03 -1.87
CA ASP A 428 27.66 -29.87 -1.87
C ASP A 428 28.41 -28.59 -2.27
N LYS A 429 29.64 -28.40 -1.76
CA LYS A 429 30.50 -27.27 -2.18
C LYS A 429 30.79 -27.31 -3.66
N LYS A 430 31.06 -28.50 -4.22
CA LYS A 430 31.33 -28.68 -5.64
C LYS A 430 30.07 -28.41 -6.49
N ALA A 431 28.91 -28.91 -6.05
CA ALA A 431 27.64 -28.68 -6.71
C ALA A 431 27.29 -27.18 -6.72
N LEU A 432 27.47 -26.48 -5.61
CA LEU A 432 27.21 -25.06 -5.51
C LEU A 432 28.21 -24.23 -6.34
N ARG A 433 29.49 -24.62 -6.35
CA ARG A 433 30.51 -23.97 -7.20
C ARG A 433 30.16 -24.03 -8.68
N ALA A 434 29.58 -25.14 -9.14
CA ALA A 434 29.15 -25.31 -10.53
C ALA A 434 27.98 -24.40 -10.93
N LEU A 435 27.25 -23.83 -9.96
CA LEU A 435 26.18 -22.86 -10.19
C LEU A 435 26.64 -21.40 -10.08
N MET A 436 27.86 -21.16 -9.60
CA MET A 436 28.38 -19.81 -9.43
C MET A 436 28.60 -19.16 -10.80
N LEU A 437 28.21 -17.90 -10.92
CA LEU A 437 28.40 -17.13 -12.14
C LEU A 437 29.86 -16.69 -12.27
N ASP A 438 30.42 -16.84 -13.48
CA ASP A 438 31.76 -16.36 -13.85
C ASP A 438 31.83 -14.85 -14.00
#